data_AF-A0A0R2S3R0-F1
#
_entry.id   AF-A0A0R2S3R0-F1
#
_cell.length_a   1.000
_cell.length_b   1.000
_cell.length_c   1.000
_cell.angle_alpha   90.00
_cell.angle_beta   90.00
_cell.angle_gamma   90.00
#
_symmetry.space_group_name_H-M   'P 1'
#
loop_
_entity.id
_entity.type
_entity.pdbx_description
1 polymer ?
#
loop_
_entity_poly.entity_id
_entity_poly.type
_entity_poly.pdbx_seq_one_letter_code
_entity_poly.pdbx_strand_id
1 'polypeptide(L)'
;MKYFLYVIFILIMTLFILGFYFQNTNPVIAPKYLGSAVLGLFFVWMPAFVYHRWRKKDVKDYMLTPENLKKMKAFKNKSES
;
A
#
# COMPACT_ATOMS: atom_id res chain seq x y z
N MET A 1 8.83 10.76 6.70
CA MET A 1 8.23 9.53 6.12
C MET A 1 7.23 9.77 4.97
N LYS A 2 7.05 10.99 4.43
CA LYS A 2 6.06 11.22 3.35
C LYS A 2 6.48 10.60 2.01
N TYR A 3 7.79 10.42 1.80
CA TYR A 3 8.38 9.96 0.54
C TYR A 3 9.01 8.56 0.59
N PHE A 4 9.10 7.93 1.77
CA PHE A 4 9.76 6.63 1.92
C PHE A 4 9.16 5.57 0.99
N LEU A 5 7.84 5.55 0.92
CA LEU A 5 7.11 4.62 0.07
C LEU A 5 7.28 4.91 -1.42
N TYR A 6 7.41 6.19 -1.78
CA TYR A 6 7.67 6.63 -3.15
C TYR A 6 9.07 6.23 -3.61
N VAL A 7 10.08 6.31 -2.73
CA VAL A 7 11.45 5.87 -3.04
C VAL A 7 11.48 4.37 -3.37
N ILE A 8 10.82 3.54 -2.55
CA ILE A 8 10.72 2.08 -2.79
C ILE A 8 9.96 1.81 -4.08
N PHE A 9 8.89 2.55 -4.34
CA PHE A 9 8.11 2.40 -5.58
C PHE A 9 8.95 2.71 -6.82
N ILE A 10 9.70 3.81 -6.80
CA ILE A 10 10.58 4.21 -7.90
C ILE A 10 11.67 3.16 -8.13
N LEU A 11 12.25 2.61 -7.06
CA LEU A 11 13.24 1.54 -7.15
C LEU A 11 12.67 0.28 -7.83
N ILE A 12 11.44 -0.11 -7.47
CA ILE A 12 10.78 -1.26 -8.11
C ILE A 12 10.46 -0.96 -9.58
N MET A 13 10.02 0.27 -9.88
CA MET A 13 9.75 0.72 -11.24
C MET A 13 11.00 0.68 -12.13
N THR A 14 12.17 1.10 -11.63
CA THR A 14 13.41 1.01 -12.40
C THR A 14 13.83 -0.43 -12.66
N LEU A 15 13.69 -1.33 -11.68
CA LEU A 15 13.90 -2.78 -11.90
C LEU A 15 12.93 -3.36 -12.94
N PHE A 16 11.67 -2.93 -12.92
CA PHE A 16 10.67 -3.40 -13.89
C PHE A 16 11.00 -2.94 -15.32
N ILE A 17 11.38 -1.67 -15.49
CA ILE A 17 11.81 -1.11 -16.78
C ILE A 17 13.08 -1.82 -17.30
N LEU A 18 14.06 -2.06 -16.42
CA LEU A 18 15.27 -2.81 -16.77
C LEU A 18 14.94 -4.25 -17.18
N GLY A 19 14.07 -4.93 -16.43
CA GLY A 19 13.62 -6.28 -16.76
C GLY A 19 12.93 -6.35 -18.12
N PHE A 20 12.13 -5.33 -18.46
CA PHE A 20 11.49 -5.22 -19.77
C PHE A 20 12.48 -4.92 -20.89
N TYR A 21 13.48 -4.06 -20.65
CA TYR A 21 14.54 -3.78 -21.62
C TYR A 21 15.40 -5.02 -21.92
N PHE A 22 15.76 -5.79 -20.88
CA PHE A 22 16.52 -7.02 -21.03
C PHE A 22 15.73 -8.17 -21.63
N GLN A 23 14.40 -8.06 -21.74
CA GLN A 23 13.55 -9.09 -22.36
C GLN A 23 13.99 -9.42 -23.78
N ASN A 24 14.47 -8.42 -24.53
CA ASN A 24 14.87 -8.60 -25.92
C ASN A 24 16.35 -8.97 -26.08
N THR A 25 17.21 -8.62 -25.12
CA THR A 25 18.67 -8.88 -25.19
C THR A 25 19.07 -10.17 -24.49
N ASN A 26 18.40 -10.54 -23.39
CA ASN A 26 18.77 -11.67 -22.55
C ASN A 26 17.51 -12.37 -21.99
N PRO A 27 16.89 -13.29 -22.75
CA PRO A 27 15.61 -13.92 -22.39
C PRO A 27 15.68 -14.77 -21.11
N VAL A 28 16.88 -15.20 -20.67
CA VAL A 28 17.08 -15.98 -19.44
C VAL A 28 17.11 -15.10 -18.19
N ILE A 29 17.52 -13.84 -18.34
CA ILE A 29 17.80 -12.94 -17.23
C ILE A 29 16.61 -12.00 -16.97
N ALA A 30 15.91 -11.58 -18.03
CA ALA A 30 14.71 -10.75 -17.95
C ALA A 30 13.61 -11.27 -16.98
N PRO A 31 13.19 -12.55 -17.02
CA PRO A 31 12.16 -13.05 -16.12
C PRO A 31 12.58 -13.03 -14.65
N LYS A 32 13.88 -13.12 -14.34
CA LYS A 32 14.39 -12.99 -12.96
C LYS A 32 14.23 -11.56 -12.44
N TYR A 33 14.50 -10.56 -13.28
CA TYR A 33 14.31 -9.15 -12.92
C TYR A 33 12.83 -8.78 -12.81
N LEU A 34 11.99 -9.24 -13.74
CA LEU A 34 10.55 -9.02 -13.66
C LEU A 34 9.95 -9.70 -12.41
N GLY A 35 10.31 -10.96 -12.15
CA GLY A 35 9.83 -11.72 -10.99
C GLY A 35 10.28 -11.10 -9.67
N SER A 36 11.53 -10.66 -9.58
CA SER A 36 12.03 -9.96 -8.38
C SER A 36 11.38 -8.59 -8.16
N ALA A 37 11.08 -7.84 -9.23
CA ALA A 37 10.34 -6.59 -9.13
C ALA A 37 8.92 -6.82 -8.59
N VAL A 38 8.21 -7.84 -9.11
CA VAL A 38 6.85 -8.20 -8.65
C VAL A 38 6.89 -8.69 -7.20
N LEU A 39 7.85 -9.55 -6.84
CA LEU A 39 8.04 -10.00 -5.46
C LEU A 39 8.35 -8.84 -4.52
N GLY A 40 9.22 -7.91 -4.91
CA GLY A 40 9.51 -6.70 -4.14
C GLY A 40 8.27 -5.82 -3.94
N LEU A 41 7.44 -5.69 -4.97
CA LEU A 41 6.18 -4.95 -4.86
C LEU A 41 5.22 -5.61 -3.86
N PHE A 42 5.10 -6.93 -3.90
CA PHE A 42 4.14 -7.64 -3.06
C PHE A 42 4.63 -7.81 -1.61
N PHE A 43 5.89 -8.19 -1.41
CA PHE A 43 6.45 -8.49 -0.09
C PHE A 43 7.08 -7.30 0.62
N VAL A 44 7.46 -6.24 -0.09
CA VAL A 44 8.08 -5.05 0.52
C VAL A 44 7.14 -3.86 0.44
N TRP A 45 6.73 -3.49 -0.77
CA TRP A 45 5.95 -2.26 -0.97
C TRP A 45 4.55 -2.34 -0.34
N MET A 46 3.85 -3.46 -0.55
CA MET A 46 2.50 -3.71 -0.01
C MET A 46 2.44 -3.65 1.54
N PRO A 47 3.23 -4.41 2.31
CA PRO A 47 3.18 -4.32 3.77
C PRO A 47 3.66 -2.97 4.29
N ALA A 48 4.67 -2.36 3.66
CA ALA A 48 5.10 -1.01 4.00
C ALA A 48 3.98 0.03 3.78
N PHE A 49 3.18 -0.15 2.72
CA PHE A 49 2.04 0.71 2.40
C PHE A 49 0.94 0.59 3.44
N VAL A 50 0.56 -0.64 3.79
CA VAL A 50 -0.46 -0.89 4.82
C VAL A 50 -0.03 -0.29 6.15
N TYR A 51 1.22 -0.53 6.58
CA TYR A 51 1.75 0.04 7.82
C TYR A 51 1.74 1.57 7.81
N HIS A 52 2.20 2.18 6.71
CA HIS A 52 2.21 3.64 6.59
C HIS A 52 0.80 4.22 6.61
N ARG A 53 -0.16 3.57 5.95
CA ARG A 53 -1.57 4.00 5.86
C ARG A 53 -2.30 3.85 7.20
N TRP A 54 -2.03 2.78 7.95
CA TRP A 54 -2.70 2.48 9.21
C TRP A 54 -2.12 3.25 10.41
N ARG A 55 -0.94 3.87 10.29
CA ARG A 55 -0.28 4.59 11.40
C ARG A 55 -1.09 5.73 12.04
N LYS A 56 -2.10 6.27 11.35
CA LYS A 56 -2.96 7.36 11.85
C LYS A 56 -4.41 6.97 12.06
N LYS A 57 -4.76 5.69 11.86
CA LYS A 57 -6.13 5.22 11.95
C LYS A 57 -6.22 4.20 13.08
N ASP A 58 -6.83 4.60 14.19
CA ASP A 58 -7.18 3.66 15.23
C ASP A 58 -8.24 2.70 14.70
N VAL A 59 -7.91 1.40 14.70
CA VAL A 59 -8.83 0.33 14.24
C VAL A 59 -10.12 0.36 15.06
N LYS A 60 -10.02 0.81 16.32
CA LYS A 60 -11.13 0.94 17.27
C LYS A 60 -12.19 1.94 16.83
N ASP A 61 -11.83 3.00 16.11
CA ASP A 61 -12.80 3.97 15.58
C ASP A 61 -13.67 3.37 14.46
N TYR A 62 -13.22 2.27 13.86
CA TYR A 62 -13.94 1.56 12.80
C TYR A 62 -14.71 0.33 13.31
N MET A 63 -14.58 -0.02 14.59
CA MET A 63 -15.35 -1.11 15.20
C MET A 63 -16.73 -0.62 15.66
N LEU A 64 -17.74 -1.47 15.46
CA LEU A 64 -19.11 -1.31 15.99
C LEU A 64 -19.12 -1.55 17.50
N THR A 65 -18.42 -0.71 18.25
CA THR A 65 -18.47 -0.68 19.70
C THR A 65 -19.74 0.06 20.15
N PRO A 66 -20.30 -0.26 21.33
CA PRO A 66 -21.46 0.45 21.87
C PRO A 66 -21.23 1.96 22.01
N GLU A 67 -19.99 2.41 22.22
CA GLU A 67 -19.61 3.84 22.26
C GLU A 67 -19.68 4.50 20.87
N ASN A 68 -19.15 3.84 19.83
CA ASN A 68 -19.20 4.36 18.45
C ASN A 68 -20.62 4.37 17.90
N LEU A 69 -21.43 3.36 18.23
CA LEU A 69 -22.87 3.32 17.91
C LEU A 69 -23.63 4.49 18.54
N LYS A 70 -23.34 4.84 19.80
CA LYS A 70 -23.93 6.02 20.46
C LYS A 70 -23.49 7.32 19.76
N LYS A 71 -22.21 7.46 19.42
CA LYS A 71 -21.71 8.62 18.65
C LYS A 71 -22.41 8.75 17.29
N MET A 72 -22.57 7.66 16.54
CA MET A 72 -23.29 7.67 15.25
C MET A 72 -24.76 8.10 15.39
N LYS A 73 -25.47 7.57 16.39
CA LYS A 73 -26.87 7.94 16.66
C LYS A 73 -27.01 9.41 17.07
N ALA A 74 -26.10 9.90 17.93
CA ALA A 74 -26.08 11.31 18.34
C ALA A 74 -25.79 12.25 17.16
N PHE A 75 -24.92 11.85 16.24
CA PHE A 75 -24.63 12.62 15.02
C PHE A 75 -25.84 12.71 14.09
N LYS A 76 -26.58 11.59 13.91
CA LYS A 76 -27.81 11.55 13.11
C LYS A 76 -28.89 12.48 13.67
N ASN A 77 -29.12 12.45 14.98
CA ASN A 77 -30.16 13.27 15.62
C ASN A 77 -29.85 14.77 15.54
N LYS A 78 -28.56 15.15 15.49
CA LYS A 78 -28.13 16.56 15.37
C LYS A 78 -28.17 17.09 13.94
N SER A 79 -28.13 16.22 12.92
CA SER A 79 -28.31 16.62 11.52
C SER A 79 -29.78 16.73 11.10
N GLU A 80 -30.69 16.10 11.85
CA GLU A 80 -32.14 16.11 11.61
C GLU A 80 -32.86 17.23 12.40
N SER A 81 -32.14 17.98 13.25
CA SER A 81 -32.62 19.15 14.01
C SER A 81 -32.07 20.46 13.46
#